data_AF-A0A7W3N3F9-F1
#
_entry.id   AF-A0A7W3N3F9-F1
#
_cell.length_a   1.000
_cell.length_b   1.000
_cell.length_c   1.000
_cell.angle_alpha   90.00
_cell.angle_beta   90.00
_cell.angle_gamma   90.00
#
_symmetry.space_group_name_H-M   'P 1'
#
loop_
_entity.id
_entity.type
_entity.pdbx_description
1 polymer ?
#
loop_
_entity_poly.entity_id
_entity_poly.type
_entity_poly.pdbx_seq_one_letter_code
_entity_poly.pdbx_strand_id
1 'polypeptide(L)'
;MSSARHGLSDNDRWLLSFYRSSEINGALFFGRVARIVRGPLQVDVTHHFSDEAAHASHWTHCIDDLGATPIRPPRAYQDRYLDAVGLPANLMEVMAITQVFEKRVIGQYRRHLRHPGTHPRIRRTIEQIMRDERWHVQYVKQALEEMAGRYGEEEIRRTLDRYTAADQEIYAETLAEYGERMDFLTGGDGPPADRRTA
;
A
#
# COMPACT_ATOMS: atom_id res chain seq x y z
N MET A 1 -7.30 26.05 -29.69
CA MET A 1 -7.20 24.60 -29.40
C MET A 1 -7.46 24.41 -27.92
N SER A 2 -8.68 23.97 -27.58
CA SER A 2 -9.13 23.81 -26.19
C SER A 2 -8.58 22.51 -25.63
N SER A 3 -7.55 22.61 -24.78
CA SER A 3 -7.09 21.48 -23.97
C SER A 3 -8.12 21.29 -22.86
N ALA A 4 -9.07 20.38 -23.05
CA ALA A 4 -10.03 20.00 -22.02
C ALA A 4 -9.25 19.58 -20.76
N ARG A 5 -9.28 20.44 -19.74
CA ARG A 5 -8.91 20.09 -18.37
C ARG A 5 -9.89 19.01 -17.92
N HIS A 6 -9.53 17.75 -18.13
CA HIS A 6 -10.26 16.65 -17.52
C HIS A 6 -9.90 16.71 -16.04
N GLY A 7 -10.80 17.33 -15.26
CA GLY A 7 -10.70 17.34 -13.81
C GLY A 7 -10.67 15.92 -13.27
N LEU A 8 -10.10 15.77 -12.07
CA LEU A 8 -10.05 14.50 -11.36
C LEU A 8 -11.46 13.95 -11.17
N SER A 9 -11.72 12.70 -11.56
CA SER A 9 -13.01 12.06 -11.26
C SER A 9 -13.18 11.88 -9.76
N ASP A 10 -14.41 11.76 -9.26
CA ASP A 10 -14.64 11.48 -7.83
C ASP A 10 -14.00 10.16 -7.37
N ASN A 11 -13.95 9.17 -8.27
CA ASN A 11 -13.30 7.89 -8.01
C ASN A 11 -11.78 8.04 -7.91
N ASP A 12 -11.16 8.76 -8.84
CA ASP A 12 -9.72 9.05 -8.77
C ASP A 12 -9.41 9.86 -7.51
N ARG A 13 -10.20 10.89 -7.20
CA ARG A 13 -10.02 11.71 -6.00
C ARG A 13 -10.08 10.87 -4.73
N TRP A 14 -11.04 9.95 -4.66
CA TRP A 14 -11.15 9.04 -3.54
C TRP A 14 -9.92 8.13 -3.45
N LEU A 15 -9.51 7.52 -4.56
CA LEU A 15 -8.38 6.59 -4.58
C LEU A 15 -7.05 7.26 -4.26
N LEU A 16 -6.79 8.44 -4.82
CA LEU A 16 -5.59 9.21 -4.50
C LEU A 16 -5.55 9.62 -3.03
N SER A 17 -6.72 9.93 -2.45
CA SER A 17 -6.83 10.23 -1.03
C SER A 17 -6.58 8.99 -0.16
N PHE A 18 -7.03 7.82 -0.61
CA PHE A 18 -6.73 6.54 0.02
C PHE A 18 -5.22 6.23 0.02
N TYR A 19 -4.53 6.38 -1.13
CA TYR A 19 -3.08 6.21 -1.19
C TYR A 19 -2.37 7.18 -0.24
N ARG A 20 -2.70 8.47 -0.33
CA ARG A 20 -2.16 9.48 0.57
C ARG A 20 -2.33 9.11 2.04
N SER A 21 -3.51 8.65 2.44
CA SER A 21 -3.78 8.22 3.82
C SER A 21 -3.01 6.96 4.22
N SER A 22 -2.69 6.09 3.26
CA SER A 22 -1.89 4.90 3.49
C SER A 22 -0.42 5.27 3.75
N GLU A 23 0.17 6.15 2.94
CA GLU A 23 1.57 6.58 3.13
C GLU A 23 1.76 7.37 4.43
N ILE A 24 0.79 8.24 4.79
CA ILE A 24 0.83 8.95 6.09
C ILE A 24 0.88 7.96 7.24
N ASN A 25 0.11 6.88 7.14
CA ASN A 25 0.09 5.86 8.17
C ASN A 25 1.38 5.04 8.21
N GLY A 26 1.93 4.68 7.05
CA GLY A 26 3.27 4.09 6.94
C GLY A 26 4.30 4.96 7.65
N ALA A 27 4.31 6.26 7.35
CA ALA A 27 5.22 7.22 8.00
C ALA A 27 5.01 7.28 9.52
N LEU A 28 3.78 7.38 10.00
CA LEU A 28 3.50 7.40 11.45
C LEU A 28 3.84 6.08 12.15
N PHE A 29 3.72 4.95 11.45
CA PHE A 29 4.12 3.65 11.94
C PHE A 29 5.65 3.55 12.05
N PHE A 30 6.37 3.78 10.95
CA PHE A 30 7.83 3.68 10.95
C PHE A 30 8.49 4.76 11.79
N GLY A 31 7.90 5.95 11.90
CA GLY A 31 8.38 6.96 12.86
C GLY A 31 8.31 6.47 14.32
N ARG A 32 7.30 5.66 14.68
CA ARG A 32 7.25 5.01 16.00
C ARG A 32 8.28 3.89 16.13
N VAL A 33 8.44 3.04 15.10
CA VAL A 33 9.43 1.96 15.08
C VAL A 33 10.86 2.50 15.15
N ALA A 34 11.18 3.56 14.41
CA ALA A 34 12.48 4.22 14.38
C ALA A 34 12.93 4.72 15.76
N ARG A 35 11.98 5.11 16.62
CA ARG A 35 12.25 5.55 17.99
C ARG A 35 12.68 4.41 18.91
N ILE A 36 12.23 3.18 18.65
CA ILE A 36 12.46 2.02 19.53
C ILE A 36 13.54 1.07 19.01
N VAL A 37 13.68 0.93 17.68
CA VAL A 37 14.67 0.03 17.08
C VAL A 37 16.09 0.55 17.34
N ARG A 38 17.02 -0.38 17.51
CA ARG A 38 18.44 -0.09 17.75
C ARG A 38 19.29 -0.98 16.85
N GLY A 39 20.53 -0.56 16.61
CA GLY A 39 21.47 -1.28 15.75
C GLY A 39 21.29 -0.95 14.27
N PRO A 40 21.83 -1.78 13.37
CA PRO A 40 21.91 -1.47 11.93
C PRO A 40 20.57 -1.11 11.28
N LEU A 41 19.49 -1.84 11.63
CA LEU A 41 18.13 -1.60 11.11
C LEU A 41 17.57 -0.21 11.42
N GLN A 42 18.15 0.52 12.37
CA GLN A 42 17.66 1.86 12.69
C GLN A 42 17.84 2.82 11.51
N VAL A 43 18.89 2.66 10.72
CA VAL A 43 19.12 3.48 9.52
C VAL A 43 18.04 3.20 8.49
N ASP A 44 17.81 1.92 8.17
CA ASP A 44 16.83 1.51 7.15
C ASP A 44 15.41 1.89 7.55
N VAL A 45 15.01 1.65 8.81
CA VAL A 45 13.67 2.02 9.30
C VAL A 45 13.47 3.54 9.30
N THR A 46 14.52 4.31 9.59
CA THR A 46 14.44 5.78 9.55
C THR A 46 14.35 6.29 8.11
N HIS A 47 15.07 5.65 7.18
CA HIS A 47 14.98 5.95 5.76
C HIS A 47 13.59 5.63 5.21
N HIS A 48 13.05 4.44 5.49
CA HIS A 48 11.69 4.06 5.10
C HIS A 48 10.64 5.03 5.67
N PHE A 49 10.76 5.44 6.95
CA PHE A 49 9.92 6.51 7.51
C PHE A 49 9.95 7.81 6.67
N SER A 50 11.14 8.24 6.27
CA SER A 50 11.33 9.44 5.46
C SER A 50 10.66 9.30 4.09
N ASP A 51 10.83 8.14 3.44
CA ASP A 51 10.26 7.85 2.12
C ASP A 51 8.73 7.86 2.19
N GLU A 52 8.12 7.23 3.19
CA GLU A 52 6.66 7.26 3.36
C GLU A 52 6.10 8.68 3.57
N ALA A 53 6.82 9.52 4.32
CA ALA A 53 6.43 10.92 4.47
C ALA A 53 6.54 11.69 3.14
N ALA A 54 7.56 11.39 2.34
CA ALA A 54 7.72 11.95 1.00
C ALA A 54 6.64 11.45 0.03
N HIS A 55 6.29 10.17 0.05
CA HIS A 55 5.21 9.58 -0.74
C HIS A 55 3.86 10.24 -0.44
N ALA A 56 3.55 10.45 0.85
CA ALA A 56 2.37 11.21 1.27
C ALA A 56 2.34 12.64 0.70
N SER A 57 3.49 13.31 0.67
CA SER A 57 3.64 14.63 0.05
C SER A 57 3.43 14.57 -1.46
N HIS A 58 3.99 13.56 -2.14
CA HIS A 58 3.81 13.36 -3.58
C HIS A 58 2.34 13.19 -3.97
N TRP A 59 1.58 12.40 -3.20
CA TRP A 59 0.13 12.29 -3.41
C TRP A 59 -0.62 13.58 -3.13
N THR A 60 -0.21 14.31 -2.09
CA THR A 60 -0.80 15.62 -1.77
C THR A 60 -0.63 16.60 -2.94
N HIS A 61 0.59 16.74 -3.47
CA HIS A 61 0.85 17.57 -4.65
C HIS A 61 0.15 17.06 -5.90
N CYS A 62 0.07 15.74 -6.11
CA CYS A 62 -0.65 15.16 -7.24
C CYS A 62 -2.14 15.57 -7.23
N ILE A 63 -2.79 15.52 -6.07
CA ILE A 63 -4.19 15.93 -5.91
C ILE A 63 -4.35 17.43 -6.15
N ASP A 64 -3.46 18.25 -5.60
CA ASP A 64 -3.46 19.71 -5.75
C ASP A 64 -3.23 20.16 -7.20
N ASP A 65 -2.24 19.58 -7.89
CA ASP A 65 -1.95 19.82 -9.31
C ASP A 65 -3.13 19.50 -10.23
N LEU A 66 -4.03 18.61 -9.78
CA LEU A 66 -5.25 18.22 -10.49
C LEU A 66 -6.46 19.07 -10.09
N GLY A 67 -6.25 20.13 -9.31
CA GLY A 67 -7.26 21.10 -8.89
C GLY A 67 -8.25 20.55 -7.86
N ALA A 68 -7.87 19.51 -7.13
CA ALA A 68 -8.72 18.85 -6.13
C ALA A 68 -8.14 19.00 -4.72
N THR A 69 -8.95 18.69 -3.71
CA THR A 69 -8.51 18.59 -2.31
C THR A 69 -8.65 17.15 -1.81
N PRO A 70 -7.72 16.63 -0.98
CA PRO A 70 -7.86 15.27 -0.45
C PRO A 70 -9.17 15.12 0.32
N ILE A 71 -9.84 13.99 0.14
CA ILE A 71 -10.96 13.61 1.00
C ILE A 71 -10.43 12.79 2.17
N ARG A 72 -11.18 12.75 3.28
CA ARG A 72 -10.88 11.84 4.39
C ARG A 72 -11.55 10.50 4.09
N PRO A 73 -10.80 9.41 3.82
CA PRO A 73 -11.40 8.10 3.68
C PRO A 73 -12.09 7.71 5.00
N PRO A 74 -13.17 6.91 4.97
CA PRO A 74 -13.76 6.36 6.18
C PRO A 74 -12.70 5.59 6.98
N ARG A 75 -12.79 5.69 8.31
CA ARG A 75 -11.84 5.09 9.27
C ARG A 75 -11.68 3.56 9.12
N ALA A 76 -12.65 2.92 8.46
CA ALA A 76 -12.84 1.48 8.42
C ALA A 76 -11.61 0.68 7.97
N TYR A 77 -10.85 1.12 6.95
CA TYR A 77 -9.77 0.29 6.42
C TYR A 77 -8.64 0.03 7.43
N GLN A 78 -8.21 1.09 8.11
CA GLN A 78 -7.04 1.06 8.96
C GLN A 78 -7.35 0.43 10.33
N ASP A 79 -8.53 0.73 10.86
CA ASP A 79 -9.03 0.13 12.09
C ASP A 79 -9.25 -1.38 11.88
N ARG A 80 -9.84 -1.80 10.76
CA ARG A 80 -10.01 -3.23 10.42
C ARG A 80 -8.68 -3.98 10.30
N TYR A 81 -7.65 -3.34 9.74
CA TYR A 81 -6.35 -4.00 9.61
C TYR A 81 -5.68 -4.25 10.97
N LEU A 82 -5.73 -3.27 11.88
CA LEU A 82 -5.24 -3.44 13.25
C LEU A 82 -6.09 -4.43 14.05
N ASP A 83 -7.41 -4.43 13.85
CA ASP A 83 -8.34 -5.33 14.54
C ASP A 83 -8.17 -6.80 14.10
N ALA A 84 -7.96 -7.04 12.80
CA ALA A 84 -7.82 -8.38 12.25
C ALA A 84 -6.43 -8.98 12.45
N VAL A 85 -5.38 -8.16 12.33
CA VAL A 85 -3.99 -8.64 12.36
C VAL A 85 -3.38 -8.60 13.77
N GLY A 86 -3.94 -7.76 14.65
CA GLY A 86 -3.38 -7.47 15.97
C GLY A 86 -2.13 -6.60 15.90
N LEU A 87 -1.68 -6.13 17.07
CA LEU A 87 -0.41 -5.38 17.16
C LEU A 87 0.78 -6.36 17.03
N PRO A 88 1.78 -6.07 16.18
CA PRO A 88 2.99 -6.87 16.10
C PRO A 88 3.66 -7.02 17.47
N ALA A 89 3.93 -8.26 17.88
CA ALA A 89 4.47 -8.56 19.20
C ALA A 89 5.97 -8.25 19.32
N ASN A 90 6.69 -8.20 18.19
CA ASN A 90 8.13 -7.98 18.15
C ASN A 90 8.58 -7.42 16.79
N LEU A 91 9.87 -7.11 16.67
CA LEU A 91 10.44 -6.52 15.45
C LEU A 91 10.37 -7.44 14.23
N MET A 92 10.46 -8.77 14.41
CA MET A 92 10.32 -9.72 13.30
C MET A 92 8.90 -9.65 12.72
N GLU A 93 7.88 -9.61 13.58
CA GLU A 93 6.50 -9.42 13.15
C GLU A 93 6.28 -8.07 12.46
N VAL A 94 6.91 -6.99 12.96
CA VAL A 94 6.92 -5.68 12.28
C VAL A 94 7.49 -5.79 10.87
N MET A 95 8.62 -6.48 10.68
CA MET A 95 9.20 -6.65 9.34
C MET A 95 8.33 -7.56 8.46
N ALA A 96 7.72 -8.60 9.03
CA ALA A 96 6.88 -9.53 8.28
C ALA A 96 5.61 -8.85 7.74
N ILE A 97 4.92 -8.07 8.58
CA ILE A 97 3.70 -7.36 8.14
C ILE A 97 4.03 -6.30 7.09
N THR A 98 5.15 -5.59 7.26
CA THR A 98 5.67 -4.65 6.24
C THR A 98 5.92 -5.37 4.91
N GLN A 99 6.61 -6.53 4.92
CA GLN A 99 6.94 -7.26 3.70
C GLN A 99 5.69 -7.65 2.89
N VAL A 100 4.61 -8.00 3.56
CA VAL A 100 3.32 -8.31 2.93
C VAL A 100 2.70 -7.04 2.34
N PHE A 101 2.67 -5.97 3.12
CA PHE A 101 2.06 -4.70 2.73
C PHE A 101 2.76 -4.06 1.53
N GLU A 102 4.10 -3.98 1.53
CA GLU A 102 4.86 -3.37 0.42
C GLU A 102 4.63 -4.12 -0.91
N LYS A 103 4.60 -5.45 -0.85
CA LYS A 103 4.29 -6.26 -2.04
C LYS A 103 2.90 -5.98 -2.58
N ARG A 104 1.91 -5.82 -1.70
CA ARG A 104 0.54 -5.46 -2.09
C ARG A 104 0.48 -4.06 -2.72
N VAL A 105 1.12 -3.06 -2.11
CA VAL A 105 1.19 -1.68 -2.63
C VAL A 105 1.78 -1.65 -4.03
N ILE A 106 2.93 -2.31 -4.24
CA ILE A 106 3.53 -2.45 -5.58
C ILE A 106 2.56 -3.11 -6.57
N GLY A 107 1.87 -4.17 -6.15
CA GLY A 107 0.86 -4.83 -6.98
C GLY A 107 -0.27 -3.89 -7.39
N GLN A 108 -0.75 -3.07 -6.46
CA GLN A 108 -1.80 -2.09 -6.68
C GLN A 108 -1.35 -0.97 -7.64
N TYR A 109 -0.16 -0.41 -7.43
CA TYR A 109 0.44 0.60 -8.33
C TYR A 109 0.66 0.07 -9.74
N ARG A 110 1.13 -1.17 -9.89
CA ARG A 110 1.24 -1.82 -11.22
C ARG A 110 -0.10 -2.02 -11.91
N ARG A 111 -1.19 -2.27 -11.18
CA ARG A 111 -2.54 -2.37 -11.76
C ARG A 111 -3.04 -1.00 -12.18
N HIS A 112 -2.87 0.01 -11.33
CA HIS A 112 -3.25 1.39 -11.66
C HIS A 112 -2.49 1.91 -12.90
N LEU A 113 -1.17 1.69 -13.00
CA LEU A 113 -0.40 2.06 -14.19
C LEU A 113 -0.86 1.36 -15.47
N ARG A 114 -1.41 0.14 -15.37
CA ARG A 114 -1.95 -0.60 -16.53
C ARG A 114 -3.34 -0.13 -16.95
N HIS A 115 -4.04 0.64 -16.12
CA HIS A 115 -5.38 1.09 -16.44
C HIS A 115 -5.37 2.12 -17.61
N PRO A 116 -6.14 1.86 -18.69
CA PRO A 116 -6.32 2.83 -19.76
C PRO A 116 -6.97 4.11 -19.22
N GLY A 117 -6.44 5.28 -19.59
CA GLY A 117 -7.02 6.56 -19.16
C GLY A 117 -6.55 7.09 -17.81
N THR A 118 -5.70 6.37 -17.05
CA THR A 118 -5.03 6.97 -15.88
C THR A 118 -4.32 8.27 -16.27
N HIS A 119 -4.60 9.33 -15.53
CA HIS A 119 -4.09 10.66 -15.83
C HIS A 119 -2.55 10.70 -15.81
N PRO A 120 -1.87 11.39 -16.75
CA PRO A 120 -0.41 11.42 -16.82
C PRO A 120 0.27 11.90 -15.52
N ARG A 121 -0.35 12.85 -14.81
CA ARG A 121 0.15 13.29 -13.50
C ARG A 121 0.16 12.17 -12.46
N ILE A 122 -0.89 11.35 -12.42
CA ILE A 122 -1.01 10.21 -11.52
C ILE A 122 0.06 9.17 -11.87
N ARG A 123 0.22 8.83 -13.17
CA ARG A 123 1.25 7.89 -13.63
C ARG A 123 2.65 8.29 -13.16
N ARG A 124 3.03 9.56 -13.37
CA ARG A 124 4.33 10.09 -12.93
C ARG A 124 4.52 9.99 -11.42
N THR A 125 3.48 10.27 -10.64
CA THR A 125 3.52 10.13 -9.18
C THR A 125 3.77 8.68 -8.77
N ILE A 126 3.04 7.73 -9.37
CA ILE A 126 3.22 6.30 -9.08
C ILE A 126 4.63 5.85 -9.48
N GLU A 127 5.09 6.20 -10.68
CA GLU A 127 6.43 5.84 -11.16
C GLU A 127 7.54 6.40 -10.26
N GLN A 128 7.35 7.61 -9.73
CA GLN A 128 8.28 8.23 -8.80
C GLN A 128 8.37 7.42 -7.50
N ILE A 129 7.24 7.15 -6.85
CA ILE A 129 7.15 6.37 -5.59
C ILE A 129 7.70 4.96 -5.79
N MET A 130 7.35 4.32 -6.92
CA MET A 130 7.76 2.94 -7.26
C MET A 130 9.27 2.73 -7.40
N ARG A 131 10.08 3.79 -7.42
CA ARG A 131 11.55 3.66 -7.36
C ARG A 131 12.01 3.29 -5.96
N ASP A 132 11.35 3.82 -4.94
CA ASP A 132 11.72 3.68 -3.53
C ASP A 132 11.16 2.36 -2.97
N GLU A 133 9.93 1.98 -3.38
CA GLU A 133 9.27 0.73 -2.96
C GLU A 133 10.07 -0.55 -3.23
N ARG A 134 10.92 -0.53 -4.28
CA ARG A 134 11.77 -1.69 -4.58
C ARG A 134 12.82 -1.89 -3.50
N TRP A 135 13.37 -0.79 -2.99
CA TRP A 135 14.30 -0.83 -1.86
C TRP A 135 13.58 -1.27 -0.58
N HIS A 136 12.36 -0.78 -0.32
CA HIS A 136 11.53 -1.22 0.81
C HIS A 136 11.39 -2.74 0.89
N VAL A 137 10.89 -3.36 -0.17
CA VAL A 137 10.73 -4.83 -0.23
C VAL A 137 12.06 -5.57 -0.07
N GLN A 138 13.13 -5.02 -0.63
CA GLN A 138 14.43 -5.69 -0.59
C GLN A 138 15.02 -5.66 0.82
N TYR A 139 15.08 -4.50 1.46
CA TYR A 139 15.73 -4.38 2.77
C TYR A 139 14.92 -5.15 3.84
N VAL A 140 13.58 -5.12 3.77
CA VAL A 140 12.74 -5.85 4.72
C VAL A 140 12.93 -7.35 4.57
N LYS A 141 13.04 -7.86 3.33
CA LYS A 141 13.36 -9.26 3.08
C LYS A 141 14.70 -9.64 3.71
N GLN A 142 15.74 -8.83 3.51
CA GLN A 142 17.07 -9.06 4.06
C GLN A 142 17.05 -9.04 5.60
N ALA A 143 16.33 -8.08 6.20
CA ALA A 143 16.17 -8.01 7.64
C ALA A 143 15.50 -9.27 8.21
N LEU A 144 14.49 -9.82 7.54
CA LEU A 144 13.86 -11.09 7.93
C LEU A 144 14.83 -12.27 7.81
N GLU A 145 15.62 -12.34 6.73
CA GLU A 145 16.64 -13.38 6.54
C GLU A 145 17.70 -13.34 7.66
N GLU A 146 18.17 -12.15 8.04
CA GLU A 146 19.12 -11.97 9.14
C GLU A 146 18.51 -12.35 10.51
N MET A 147 17.21 -12.13 10.68
CA MET A 147 16.47 -12.51 11.89
C MET A 147 16.24 -14.02 12.01
N ALA A 148 16.42 -14.80 10.94
CA ALA A 148 16.18 -16.25 10.93
C ALA A 148 17.04 -16.99 11.97
N GLY A 149 18.27 -16.55 12.22
CA GLY A 149 19.13 -17.16 13.24
C GLY A 149 18.59 -17.02 14.67
N ARG A 150 17.75 -16.00 14.94
CA ARG A 150 17.15 -15.75 16.25
C ARG A 150 15.74 -16.32 16.39
N TYR A 151 14.92 -16.17 15.35
CA TYR A 151 13.49 -16.51 15.41
C TYR A 151 13.17 -17.85 14.75
N GLY A 152 14.06 -18.37 13.90
CA GLY A 152 13.83 -19.56 13.08
C GLY A 152 13.13 -19.23 11.77
N GLU A 153 13.58 -19.86 10.67
CA GLU A 153 13.00 -19.67 9.33
C GLU A 153 11.53 -20.10 9.27
N GLU A 154 11.17 -21.18 9.98
CA GLU A 154 9.79 -21.69 10.00
C GLU A 154 8.83 -20.70 10.67
N GLU A 155 9.26 -20.05 11.75
CA GLU A 155 8.46 -19.04 12.45
C GLU A 155 8.19 -17.82 11.56
N ILE A 156 9.25 -17.34 10.88
CA ILE A 156 9.15 -16.22 9.96
C ILE A 156 8.20 -16.56 8.81
N ARG A 157 8.35 -17.76 8.21
CA ARG A 157 7.45 -18.23 7.15
C ARG A 157 6.00 -18.29 7.63
N ARG A 158 5.75 -18.90 8.79
CA ARG A 158 4.39 -18.98 9.36
C ARG A 158 3.79 -17.60 9.62
N THR A 159 4.61 -16.66 10.08
CA THR A 159 4.19 -15.27 10.32
C THR A 159 3.85 -14.57 9.01
N LEU A 160 4.69 -14.71 7.98
CA LEU A 160 4.41 -14.17 6.64
C LEU A 160 3.14 -14.78 6.04
N ASP A 161 2.93 -16.09 6.18
CA ASP A 161 1.73 -16.78 5.68
C ASP A 161 0.47 -16.25 6.38
N ARG A 162 0.52 -16.11 7.72
CA ARG A 162 -0.59 -15.55 8.52
C ARG A 162 -0.94 -14.11 8.10
N TYR A 163 0.07 -13.25 7.97
CA TYR A 163 -0.16 -11.86 7.55
C TYR A 163 -0.60 -11.74 6.10
N THR A 164 -0.12 -12.62 5.22
CA THR A 164 -0.58 -12.68 3.83
C THR A 164 -2.05 -13.06 3.76
N ALA A 165 -2.48 -14.08 4.51
CA ALA A 165 -3.89 -14.49 4.54
C ALA A 165 -4.80 -13.36 5.06
N ALA A 166 -4.42 -12.71 6.16
CA ALA A 166 -5.18 -11.61 6.72
C ALA A 166 -5.24 -10.41 5.76
N ASP A 167 -4.11 -10.03 5.14
CA ASP A 167 -4.06 -8.94 4.16
C ASP A 167 -4.95 -9.22 2.94
N GLN A 168 -4.97 -10.45 2.43
CA GLN A 168 -5.85 -10.85 1.33
C GLN A 168 -7.33 -10.70 1.68
N GLU A 169 -7.74 -11.13 2.86
CA GLU A 169 -9.13 -11.02 3.35
C GLU A 169 -9.55 -9.56 3.48
N ILE A 170 -8.77 -8.75 4.22
CA ILE A 170 -9.07 -7.34 4.46
C ILE A 170 -9.06 -6.54 3.16
N TYR A 171 -8.11 -6.83 2.27
CA TYR A 171 -8.04 -6.17 0.97
C TYR A 171 -9.24 -6.54 0.08
N ALA A 172 -9.69 -7.80 0.11
CA ALA A 172 -10.90 -8.22 -0.60
C ALA A 172 -12.16 -7.50 -0.08
N GLU A 173 -12.31 -7.40 1.25
CA GLU A 173 -13.41 -6.64 1.86
C GLU A 173 -13.39 -5.15 1.48
N THR A 174 -12.19 -4.56 1.48
CA THR A 174 -11.97 -3.16 1.10
C THR A 174 -12.35 -2.93 -0.36
N LEU A 175 -11.94 -3.84 -1.23
CA LEU A 175 -12.34 -3.80 -2.63
C LEU A 175 -13.86 -3.96 -2.78
N ALA A 176 -14.50 -4.83 -2.00
CA ALA A 176 -15.95 -5.02 -2.06
C ALA A 176 -16.73 -3.79 -1.55
N GLU A 177 -16.27 -3.16 -0.46
CA GLU A 177 -16.88 -1.96 0.11
C GLU A 177 -16.75 -0.74 -0.80
N TYR A 178 -15.62 -0.64 -1.52
CA TYR A 178 -15.33 0.46 -2.43
C TYR A 178 -15.47 0.07 -3.91
N GLY A 179 -16.20 -1.02 -4.20
CA GLY A 179 -16.34 -1.72 -5.49
C GLY A 179 -16.35 -0.79 -6.71
N GLU A 180 -17.43 -0.06 -6.94
CA GLU A 180 -17.56 0.83 -8.12
C GLU A 180 -16.42 1.87 -8.25
N ARG A 181 -15.74 2.22 -7.15
CA ARG A 181 -14.62 3.18 -7.14
C ARG A 181 -13.27 2.53 -7.44
N MET A 182 -13.12 1.24 -7.16
CA MET A 182 -11.89 0.47 -7.28
C MET A 182 -11.98 -0.67 -8.31
N ASP A 183 -13.10 -0.86 -9.00
CA ASP A 183 -13.34 -1.94 -9.98
C ASP A 183 -12.25 -2.01 -11.06
N PHE A 184 -11.66 -0.88 -11.42
CA PHE A 184 -10.57 -0.87 -12.38
C PHE A 184 -9.24 -1.41 -11.83
N LEU A 185 -9.08 -1.46 -10.51
CA LEU A 185 -7.96 -2.11 -9.82
C LEU A 185 -8.20 -3.62 -9.63
N THR A 186 -9.40 -4.14 -9.90
CA THR A 186 -9.76 -5.55 -9.73
C THR A 186 -9.77 -6.35 -11.03
N GLY A 187 -9.62 -5.70 -12.19
CA GLY A 187 -9.71 -6.26 -13.54
C GLY A 187 -9.47 -7.78 -13.68
N GLY A 188 -10.57 -8.54 -13.57
CA GLY A 188 -10.82 -9.84 -14.20
C GLY A 188 -10.06 -11.07 -13.71
N ASP A 189 -10.48 -11.63 -12.57
CA ASP A 189 -10.52 -13.09 -12.31
C ASP A 189 -11.83 -13.45 -11.59
N GLY A 190 -12.94 -12.87 -12.04
CA GLY A 190 -14.27 -13.39 -11.68
C GLY A 190 -14.50 -14.75 -12.35
N PRO A 191 -15.17 -15.71 -11.70
CA PRO A 191 -15.46 -17.00 -12.32
C PRO A 191 -16.18 -16.77 -13.66
N PRO A 192 -15.87 -17.57 -14.71
CA PRO A 192 -16.43 -17.34 -16.03
C PRO A 192 -17.95 -17.33 -15.95
N ALA A 193 -18.56 -16.26 -16.48
CA ALA A 193 -20.00 -16.18 -16.62
C ALA A 193 -20.51 -17.42 -17.36
N ASP A 194 -21.33 -18.21 -16.66
CA ASP A 194 -22.00 -19.38 -17.20
C ASP A 194 -22.78 -18.94 -18.45
N ARG A 195 -22.26 -19.30 -19.64
CA ARG A 195 -22.98 -19.15 -20.90
C ARG A 195 -24.06 -20.22 -20.94
N ARG A 196 -25.14 -20.00 -20.20
CA ARG A 196 -26.43 -20.60 -20.53
C ARG A 196 -27.13 -19.68 -21.52
N THR A 197 -27.12 -20.09 -22.79
CA THR A 197 -28.27 -20.05 -23.70
C THR A 197 -27.84 -20.54 -25.08
N ALA A 198 -28.09 -21.81 -25.33
CA ALA A 198 -28.64 -22.35 -26.57
C ALA A 198 -29.35 -23.66 -26.22
#